data_AF-A0A9D5W632-F1
#
_entry.id   AF-A0A9D5W632-F1
#
_cell.length_a   1.000
_cell.length_b   1.000
_cell.length_c   1.000
_cell.angle_alpha   90.00
_cell.angle_beta   90.00
_cell.angle_gamma   90.00
#
_symmetry.space_group_name_H-M   'P 1'
#
loop_
_entity.id
_entity.type
_entity.pdbx_description
1 polymer ?
#
loop_
_entity_poly.entity_id
_entity_poly.type
_entity_poly.pdbx_seq_one_letter_code
_entity_poly.pdbx_strand_id
1 'polypeptide(L)'
;MRTLLARTAAVAAGAYLCVLAFLYLTQQSQVFPSKAADNALDAAVRERFPDMRALSLPTPDGSVLSGWLLARPDAAQDAPAPLVLYFGGNADLCSQFLLDAPRE
;
A
#
# COMPACT_ATOMS: atom_id res chain seq x y z
N MET A 1 -28.55 14.84 -42.63
CA MET A 1 -27.17 14.32 -42.43
C MET A 1 -26.41 15.09 -41.33
N ARG A 2 -26.25 16.42 -41.40
CA ARG A 2 -25.59 17.24 -40.34
C ARG A 2 -26.18 17.07 -38.94
N THR A 3 -27.50 17.00 -38.81
CA THR A 3 -28.20 16.84 -37.52
C THR A 3 -28.02 15.46 -36.88
N LEU A 4 -27.92 14.40 -37.70
CA LEU A 4 -27.62 13.05 -37.23
C LEU A 4 -26.17 12.96 -36.75
N LEU A 5 -25.22 13.48 -37.53
CA LEU A 5 -23.81 13.52 -37.16
C LEU A 5 -23.58 14.29 -35.85
N ALA A 6 -24.23 15.45 -35.68
CA ALA A 6 -24.15 16.25 -34.46
C ALA A 6 -24.71 15.52 -33.24
N ARG A 7 -25.83 14.79 -33.39
CA ARG A 7 -26.42 13.97 -32.31
C ARG A 7 -25.51 12.81 -31.93
N THR A 8 -24.96 12.10 -32.90
CA THR A 8 -24.01 11.01 -32.65
C THR A 8 -22.75 11.54 -31.93
N ALA A 9 -22.21 12.67 -32.36
CA ALA A 9 -21.08 13.31 -31.71
C ALA A 9 -21.41 13.74 -30.26
N ALA A 10 -22.58 14.33 -30.03
CA ALA A 10 -23.02 14.72 -28.69
C ALA A 10 -23.20 13.50 -27.76
N VAL A 11 -23.78 12.41 -28.27
CA VAL A 11 -23.93 11.15 -27.51
C VAL A 11 -22.55 10.56 -27.19
N ALA A 12 -21.63 10.53 -28.15
CA ALA A 12 -20.26 10.04 -27.93
C ALA A 12 -19.52 10.89 -26.89
N ALA A 13 -19.62 12.22 -26.98
CA ALA A 13 -19.03 13.14 -26.00
C ALA A 13 -19.65 12.96 -24.61
N GLY A 14 -20.98 12.82 -24.54
CA GLY A 14 -21.68 12.55 -23.28
C GLY A 14 -21.24 11.23 -22.65
N ALA A 15 -21.18 10.15 -23.43
CA ALA A 15 -20.71 8.85 -22.98
C ALA A 15 -19.26 8.91 -22.47
N TYR A 16 -18.38 9.62 -23.18
CA TYR A 16 -17.00 9.84 -22.77
C TYR A 16 -16.91 10.56 -21.42
N LEU A 17 -17.66 11.65 -21.24
CA LEU A 17 -17.71 12.37 -19.97
C LEU A 17 -18.26 11.50 -18.83
N CYS A 18 -19.26 10.66 -19.10
CA CYS A 18 -19.76 9.70 -18.10
C CYS A 18 -18.69 8.69 -17.68
N VAL A 19 -17.90 8.17 -18.62
CA VAL A 19 -16.78 7.26 -18.31
C VAL A 19 -15.72 7.97 -17.46
N LEU A 20 -15.34 9.19 -17.82
CA LEU A 20 -14.38 9.96 -17.02
C LEU A 20 -14.89 10.25 -15.61
N ALA A 21 -16.16 10.64 -15.47
CA ALA A 21 -16.78 10.88 -14.18
C ALA A 21 -16.79 9.59 -13.33
N PHE A 22 -17.14 8.46 -13.93
CA PHE A 22 -17.11 7.16 -13.26
C PHE A 22 -15.69 6.83 -12.76
N LEU A 23 -14.68 6.95 -13.63
CA LEU A 23 -13.29 6.68 -13.26
C LEU A 23 -12.80 7.62 -12.14
N TYR A 24 -13.15 8.90 -12.21
CA TYR A 24 -12.78 9.88 -11.18
C TYR A 24 -13.41 9.54 -9.83
N LEU A 25 -14.72 9.25 -9.82
CA LEU A 25 -15.46 8.96 -8.58
C LEU A 25 -15.06 7.61 -7.95
N THR A 26 -14.56 6.67 -8.75
CA THR A 26 -14.16 5.34 -8.28
C THR A 26 -12.63 5.15 -8.22
N GLN A 27 -11.86 6.21 -8.48
CA GLN A 27 -10.39 6.14 -8.57
C GLN A 27 -9.76 5.60 -7.29
N GLN A 28 -10.25 6.02 -6.12
CA GLN A 28 -9.63 5.69 -4.85
C GLN A 28 -9.57 4.18 -4.61
N SER A 29 -10.65 3.44 -4.88
CA SER A 29 -10.67 1.98 -4.70
C SER A 29 -9.96 1.22 -5.82
N GLN A 30 -9.86 1.81 -7.02
CA GLN A 30 -9.16 1.20 -8.14
C GLN A 30 -7.64 1.37 -8.07
N VAL A 31 -7.19 2.55 -7.66
CA VAL A 31 -5.75 2.89 -7.58
C VAL A 31 -5.13 2.39 -6.29
N PHE A 32 -5.86 2.37 -5.18
CA PHE A 32 -5.33 1.95 -3.88
C PHE A 32 -6.03 0.67 -3.38
N PRO A 33 -5.81 -0.49 -4.04
CA PRO A 33 -6.38 -1.73 -3.56
C PRO A 33 -5.77 -2.09 -2.20
N SER A 34 -6.62 -2.35 -1.21
CA SER A 34 -6.16 -2.84 0.08
C SER A 34 -5.67 -4.28 -0.08
N LYS A 35 -4.39 -4.52 0.24
CA LYS A 35 -3.83 -5.87 0.31
C LYS A 35 -3.98 -6.38 1.75
N ALA A 36 -4.62 -7.53 1.91
CA ALA A 36 -4.70 -8.19 3.20
C ALA A 36 -3.30 -8.66 3.66
N ALA A 37 -3.12 -8.78 4.98
CA ALA A 37 -1.92 -9.39 5.53
C ALA A 37 -1.77 -10.84 5.01
N ASP A 38 -0.56 -11.19 4.59
CA ASP A 38 -0.24 -12.52 4.11
C ASP A 38 0.49 -13.31 5.20
N ASN A 39 -0.23 -14.24 5.82
CA ASN A 39 0.30 -15.06 6.91
C ASN A 39 1.53 -15.88 6.50
N ALA A 40 1.62 -16.30 5.23
CA ALA A 40 2.77 -17.08 4.74
C ALA A 40 4.00 -16.17 4.61
N LEU A 41 3.80 -14.95 4.10
CA LEU A 41 4.85 -13.94 4.02
C LEU A 41 5.37 -13.56 5.42
N ASP A 42 4.47 -13.37 6.37
CA ASP A 42 4.84 -13.04 7.75
C ASP A 42 5.59 -14.18 8.45
N ALA A 43 5.24 -15.44 8.17
CA ALA A 43 5.99 -16.60 8.66
C ALA A 43 7.42 -16.61 8.09
N ALA A 44 7.57 -16.34 6.79
CA ALA A 44 8.88 -16.28 6.13
C ALA A 44 9.76 -15.15 6.68
N VAL A 45 9.18 -13.99 7.02
CA VAL A 45 9.92 -12.89 7.67
C VAL A 45 10.44 -13.32 9.04
N ARG A 46 9.62 -13.97 9.88
CA ARG A 46 10.05 -14.46 11.20
C ARG A 46 11.16 -15.50 11.11
N GLU A 47 11.08 -16.40 10.12
CA GLU A 47 12.13 -17.39 9.90
C GLU A 47 13.44 -16.74 9.44
N ARG A 48 13.36 -15.74 8.55
CA ARG A 48 14.53 -15.07 7.98
C ARG A 48 15.19 -14.09 8.96
N PHE A 49 14.40 -13.41 9.80
CA PHE A 49 14.82 -12.37 10.73
C PHE A 49 14.22 -12.63 12.13
N PRO A 50 14.80 -13.55 12.92
CA PRO A 50 14.23 -13.96 14.21
C PRO A 50 14.18 -12.82 15.25
N ASP A 51 15.03 -11.81 15.10
CA ASP A 51 15.09 -10.66 16.00
C ASP A 51 14.06 -9.56 15.67
N MET A 52 13.32 -9.70 14.57
CA MET A 52 12.23 -8.78 14.24
C MET A 52 11.00 -9.03 15.10
N ARG A 53 10.41 -7.94 15.59
CA ARG A 53 9.17 -7.95 16.37
C ARG A 53 8.02 -7.45 15.52
N ALA A 54 6.88 -8.13 15.58
CA ALA A 54 5.66 -7.66 14.96
C ALA A 54 5.18 -6.37 15.65
N LEU A 55 4.76 -5.39 14.84
CA LEU A 55 4.25 -4.11 15.28
C LEU A 55 2.77 -4.00 14.88
N SER A 56 1.95 -3.50 15.79
CA SER A 56 0.54 -3.17 15.55
C SER A 56 0.29 -1.75 16.06
N LEU A 57 -0.04 -0.84 15.14
CA LEU A 57 -0.25 0.57 15.44
C LEU A 57 -1.70 0.95 15.11
N PRO A 58 -2.53 1.28 16.10
CA PRO A 58 -3.86 1.83 15.84
C PRO A 58 -3.75 3.26 15.30
N THR A 59 -4.61 3.61 14.35
CA THR A 59 -4.68 4.96 13.76
C THR A 59 -5.99 5.66 14.15
N PRO A 60 -6.04 7.02 14.08
CA PRO A 60 -7.23 7.77 14.48
C PRO A 60 -8.50 7.47 13.66
N ASP A 61 -8.36 6.95 12.45
CA ASP A 61 -9.48 6.54 11.59
C ASP A 61 -10.02 5.12 11.90
N GLY A 62 -9.47 4.47 12.93
CA GLY A 62 -9.87 3.12 13.35
C GLY A 62 -9.19 2.00 12.58
N SER A 63 -8.32 2.30 11.60
CA SER A 63 -7.49 1.28 10.98
C SER A 63 -6.32 0.86 11.89
N VAL A 64 -5.70 -0.28 11.56
CA VAL A 64 -4.57 -0.83 12.30
C VAL A 64 -3.45 -1.11 11.32
N LEU A 65 -2.34 -0.39 11.47
CA LEU A 65 -1.14 -0.62 10.68
C LEU A 65 -0.35 -1.77 11.28
N SER A 66 -0.14 -2.80 10.47
CA SER A 66 0.73 -3.93 10.81
C SER A 66 2.11 -3.73 10.19
N GLY A 67 3.16 -4.08 10.92
CA GLY A 67 4.53 -3.94 10.43
C GLY A 67 5.54 -4.76 11.24
N TRP A 68 6.81 -4.48 10.98
CA TRP A 68 7.94 -5.15 11.63
C TRP A 68 8.89 -4.11 12.22
N LEU A 69 9.44 -4.42 13.39
CA LEU A 69 10.45 -3.63 14.06
C LEU A 69 11.72 -4.47 14.21
N LEU A 70 12.82 -4.00 13.62
CA LEU A 70 14.15 -4.53 13.89
C LEU A 70 14.88 -3.55 14.82
N ALA A 71 15.18 -4.00 16.04
CA ALA A 71 16.01 -3.23 16.95
C ALA A 71 17.47 -3.33 16.52
N ARG A 72 18.19 -2.20 16.51
CA ARG A 72 19.63 -2.24 16.34
C ARG A 72 20.28 -2.89 17.57
N PRO A 73 21.30 -3.75 17.40
CA PRO A 73 21.97 -4.42 18.51
C PRO A 73 22.60 -3.46 19.53
N ASP A 74 23.01 -2.28 19.08
CA ASP A 74 23.68 -1.25 19.88
C ASP A 74 22.71 -0.18 20.44
N ALA A 75 21.41 -0.28 20.15
CA ALA A 75 20.42 0.64 20.70
C ALA A 75 20.19 0.32 22.18
N ALA A 76 20.57 1.25 23.07
CA ALA A 76 20.27 1.18 24.49
C ALA A 76 19.12 2.13 24.84
N GLN A 77 18.41 1.86 25.93
CA GLN A 77 17.31 2.71 26.40
C GLN A 77 17.77 4.15 26.69
N ASP A 78 18.98 4.30 27.21
CA ASP A 78 19.58 5.61 27.55
C ASP A 78 20.38 6.23 26.39
N ALA A 79 20.50 5.52 25.27
CA ALA A 79 21.18 5.95 24.05
C ALA A 79 20.45 5.38 22.81
N PRO A 80 19.26 5.92 22.48
CA PRO A 80 18.45 5.38 21.39
C PRO A 80 19.12 5.63 20.03
N ALA A 81 19.08 4.63 19.17
CA ALA A 81 19.51 4.79 17.78
C ALA A 81 18.45 5.57 16.97
N PRO A 82 18.85 6.26 15.88
CA PRO A 82 17.92 6.86 14.94
C PRO A 82 16.91 5.84 14.40
N LEU A 83 15.63 6.22 14.35
CA LEU A 83 14.56 5.39 13.80
C LEU A 83 14.42 5.61 12.29
N VAL A 84 14.39 4.51 11.54
CA VAL A 84 14.02 4.51 10.12
C VAL A 84 12.63 3.92 9.99
N LEU A 85 11.72 4.68 9.38
CA LEU A 85 10.39 4.22 9.02
C LEU A 85 10.35 3.96 7.51
N TYR A 86 10.04 2.73 7.13
CA TYR A 86 9.93 2.33 5.73
C TYR A 86 8.52 1.83 5.44
N PHE A 87 7.88 2.44 4.44
CA PHE A 87 6.55 2.08 3.96
C PHE A 87 6.70 1.47 2.57
N GLY A 88 5.95 0.40 2.31
CA GLY A 88 5.91 -0.22 0.99
C GLY A 88 5.27 0.69 -0.07
N GLY A 89 5.41 0.29 -1.32
CA GLY A 89 4.70 0.90 -2.45
C GLY A 89 3.19 0.69 -2.39
N ASN A 90 2.50 1.27 -3.36
CA ASN A 90 1.06 1.05 -3.52
C ASN A 90 0.76 -0.44 -3.73
N ALA A 91 -0.17 -0.99 -2.95
CA ALA A 91 -0.53 -2.41 -2.95
C ALA A 91 0.61 -3.39 -2.57
N ASP A 92 1.74 -2.90 -2.06
CA ASP A 92 2.84 -3.74 -1.61
C ASP A 92 2.79 -3.97 -0.10
N LEU A 93 3.21 -5.17 0.31
CA LEU A 93 3.49 -5.45 1.72
C LEU A 93 4.96 -5.11 1.96
N CYS A 94 5.25 -4.26 2.95
CA CYS A 94 6.60 -3.89 3.36
C CYS A 94 7.49 -5.13 3.66
N SER A 95 6.88 -6.20 4.18
CA SER A 95 7.49 -7.52 4.39
C SER A 95 8.18 -8.10 3.16
N GLN A 96 7.69 -7.80 1.95
CA GLN A 96 8.25 -8.35 0.70
C GLN A 96 9.66 -7.79 0.41
N PHE A 97 9.87 -6.50 0.67
CA PHE A 97 11.18 -5.86 0.53
C PHE A 97 12.25 -6.54 1.41
N LEU A 98 11.88 -6.97 2.62
CA LEU A 98 12.79 -7.65 3.54
C LEU A 98 13.27 -9.00 3.01
N LEU A 99 12.42 -9.72 2.27
CA LEU A 99 12.76 -11.03 1.71
C LEU A 99 13.59 -10.91 0.42
N ASP A 100 13.37 -9.86 -0.36
CA ASP A 100 14.08 -9.60 -1.61
C ASP A 100 15.49 -9.02 -1.39
N ALA A 101 15.73 -8.37 -0.25
CA ALA A 101 17.03 -7.78 0.08
C ALA A 101 18.12 -8.87 0.28
N PRO A 102 19.31 -8.75 -0.36
CA PRO A 102 20.43 -9.67 -0.13
C PRO A 102 20.89 -9.64 1.33
N ARG A 103 21.38 -10.78 1.85
CA ARG A 103 22.03 -10.84 3.16
C ARG A 103 23.42 -10.23 3.03
N GLU A 104 23.70 -9.18 3.81
CA GLU A 104 25.07 -8.71 4.09
C GLU A 104 25.63 -9.44 5.32
#